data_AF-V9DUE1-F1
#
_entry.id   AF-V9DUE1-F1
#
_cell.length_a   1.000
_cell.length_b   1.000
_cell.length_c   1.000
_cell.angle_alpha   90.00
_cell.angle_beta   90.00
_cell.angle_gamma   90.00
#
_symmetry.space_group_name_H-M   'P 1'
#
loop_
_entity.id
_entity.type
_entity.pdbx_description
1 polymer ?
#
loop_
_entity_poly.entity_id
_entity_poly.type
_entity_poly.pdbx_seq_one_letter_code
_entity_poly.pdbx_strand_id
1 'polypeptide(L)'
;MTGLMLKLARQSIDDGLRLEELSASDLTACRTGVLAGGLVDTNTSSPFSVPTECSGKVVPYKIGIAPDNAFTRNYFAEAMEMWYPRLDLLNSTTETLTIPSFKESIQFFDTNDALTDYVKSDTYGDNFDNPKIYAAIVFDSAPSGDDIGTFGSIEYSLRLNSTKGEDLTGRVPTTDGSLVDVESFQKDIITDYYSAYTVTGFMTLQTLVTRFVTCMPEWNSANQSSTGICQSSQTTAVASTELDNTLLDSLSNDGLIQEALGGLTTNMSDVLASLTDSTKESLLTPLRQAPQSMLGSTVAPFPVDSYTSSPFYANVASVFSIVFIMAYLFTISRILVVLIQEKELRLREFMKILGVTEKTIILTWYMTYAAILFVGAVVQALAGLAGLFPNSSLIVTFLFFFLFGLSVLALAFLISTLFSKARVGAFVGMVAFFA
;
A
#
# COMPACT_ATOMS: atom_id res chain seq x y z
N MET A 1 -6.92 -3.90 19.26
CA MET A 1 -5.73 -3.38 19.96
C MET A 1 -4.79 -4.51 20.38
N THR A 2 -5.30 -5.57 21.02
CA THR A 2 -4.52 -6.79 21.35
C THR A 2 -3.64 -7.30 20.21
N GLY A 3 -4.20 -7.49 19.01
CA GLY A 3 -3.43 -7.90 17.83
C GLY A 3 -2.36 -6.89 17.41
N LEU A 4 -2.64 -5.58 17.53
CA LEU A 4 -1.65 -4.54 17.23
C LEU A 4 -0.47 -4.63 18.21
N MET A 5 -0.71 -4.79 19.51
CA MET A 5 0.37 -4.90 20.51
C MET A 5 1.27 -6.12 20.25
N LEU A 6 0.69 -7.27 19.94
CA LEU A 6 1.45 -8.46 19.53
C LEU A 6 2.23 -8.21 18.22
N LYS A 7 1.63 -7.53 17.25
CA LYS A 7 2.29 -7.13 15.99
C LYS A 7 3.47 -6.20 16.25
N LEU A 8 3.39 -5.25 17.20
CA LEU A 8 4.50 -4.36 17.54
C LEU A 8 5.71 -5.15 18.05
N ALA A 9 5.48 -6.12 18.94
CA ALA A 9 6.54 -7.00 19.44
C ALA A 9 7.19 -7.79 18.28
N ARG A 10 6.37 -8.32 17.37
CA ARG A 10 6.86 -9.01 16.18
C ARG A 10 7.69 -8.12 15.26
N GLN A 11 7.17 -6.97 14.88
CA GLN A 11 7.85 -6.01 14.02
C GLN A 11 9.21 -5.58 14.61
N SER A 12 9.30 -5.50 15.94
CA SER A 12 10.54 -5.15 16.64
C SER A 12 11.65 -6.18 16.40
N ILE A 13 11.28 -7.46 16.34
CA ILE A 13 12.20 -8.57 16.02
C ILE A 13 12.50 -8.61 14.52
N ASP A 14 11.50 -8.47 13.67
CA ASP A 14 11.69 -8.53 12.21
C ASP A 14 12.61 -7.41 11.72
N ASP A 15 12.50 -6.21 12.30
CA ASP A 15 13.36 -5.06 11.99
C ASP A 15 14.58 -4.94 12.94
N GLY A 16 14.99 -6.04 13.57
CA GLY A 16 16.16 -6.07 14.44
C GLY A 16 17.46 -5.75 13.70
N LEU A 17 18.34 -4.98 14.33
CA LEU A 17 19.60 -4.51 13.76
C LEU A 17 20.70 -5.56 13.96
N ARG A 18 21.28 -6.10 12.88
CA ARG A 18 22.45 -7.00 12.94
C ARG A 18 22.23 -8.21 13.87
N LEU A 19 21.05 -8.83 13.78
CA LEU A 19 20.67 -10.00 14.59
C LEU A 19 21.62 -11.20 14.38
N GLU A 20 22.27 -11.28 13.23
CA GLU A 20 23.27 -12.30 12.89
C GLU A 20 24.53 -12.29 13.78
N GLU A 21 24.74 -11.22 14.55
CA GLU A 21 25.86 -11.11 15.50
C GLU A 21 25.57 -11.75 16.86
N LEU A 22 24.30 -12.07 17.14
CA LEU A 22 23.89 -12.73 18.37
C LEU A 22 24.24 -14.22 18.31
N SER A 23 24.58 -14.80 19.46
CA SER A 23 24.70 -16.25 19.56
C SER A 23 23.33 -16.92 19.32
N ALA A 24 23.31 -18.17 18.87
CA ALA A 24 22.05 -18.87 18.61
C ALA A 24 21.15 -18.99 19.87
N SER A 25 21.75 -19.11 21.06
CA SER A 25 21.03 -19.12 22.33
C SER A 25 20.45 -17.75 22.65
N ASP A 26 21.23 -16.68 22.49
CA ASP A 26 20.78 -15.32 22.83
C ASP A 26 19.71 -14.83 21.86
N LEU A 27 19.85 -15.16 20.57
CA LEU A 27 18.83 -14.88 19.57
C LEU A 27 17.52 -15.59 19.88
N THR A 28 17.58 -16.86 20.30
CA THR A 28 16.38 -17.62 20.68
C THR A 28 15.75 -17.05 21.95
N ALA A 29 16.53 -16.73 22.97
CA ALA A 29 16.05 -16.11 24.21
C ALA A 29 15.43 -14.73 23.95
N CYS A 30 16.07 -13.91 23.11
CA CYS A 30 15.56 -12.60 22.70
C CYS A 30 14.23 -12.72 21.94
N ARG A 31 14.16 -13.59 20.93
CA ARG A 31 12.92 -13.84 20.17
C ARG A 31 11.80 -14.33 21.06
N THR A 32 12.05 -15.33 21.90
CA THR A 32 11.03 -15.87 22.81
C THR A 32 10.60 -14.83 23.84
N GLY A 33 11.53 -14.06 24.42
CA GLY A 33 11.22 -13.03 25.40
C GLY A 33 10.36 -11.89 24.83
N VAL A 34 10.68 -11.41 23.63
CA VAL A 34 9.94 -10.30 23.00
C VAL A 34 8.63 -10.80 22.37
N LEU A 35 8.65 -11.87 21.57
CA LEU A 35 7.46 -12.36 20.84
C LEU A 35 6.46 -13.08 21.75
N ALA A 36 6.96 -13.99 22.58
CA ALA A 36 6.15 -14.87 23.42
C ALA A 36 5.98 -14.28 24.83
N GLY A 37 7.04 -13.71 25.39
CA GLY A 37 7.01 -13.07 26.71
C GLY A 37 6.46 -11.65 26.73
N GLY A 38 6.22 -11.01 25.58
CA GLY A 38 5.73 -9.62 25.53
C GLY A 38 6.63 -8.64 26.28
N LEU A 39 7.95 -8.89 26.29
CA LEU A 39 8.93 -8.04 26.97
C LEU A 39 9.32 -6.88 26.05
N VAL A 40 8.55 -5.80 26.10
CA VAL A 40 8.69 -4.64 25.20
C VAL A 40 9.01 -3.33 25.92
N ASP A 41 9.08 -3.32 27.25
CA ASP A 41 9.36 -2.10 28.01
C ASP A 41 10.79 -1.60 27.74
N THR A 42 10.94 -0.29 27.61
CA THR A 42 12.23 0.37 27.38
C THR A 42 12.95 0.69 28.68
N ASN A 43 12.22 0.75 29.79
CA ASN A 43 12.82 0.97 31.10
C ASN A 43 13.56 -0.28 31.58
N THR A 44 14.89 -0.21 31.63
CA THR A 44 15.78 -1.31 32.07
C THR A 44 15.57 -1.73 33.53
N SER A 45 14.89 -0.92 34.34
CA SER A 45 14.53 -1.27 35.72
C SER A 45 13.20 -2.02 35.82
N SER A 46 12.43 -2.09 34.73
CA SER A 46 11.15 -2.80 34.68
C SER A 46 11.37 -4.30 34.54
N PRO A 47 10.60 -5.16 35.24
CA PRO A 47 10.66 -6.60 35.03
C PRO A 47 10.22 -7.02 33.62
N PHE A 48 9.59 -6.11 32.87
CA PHE A 48 9.07 -6.34 31.53
C PHE A 48 9.95 -5.72 30.43
N SER A 49 11.17 -5.30 30.80
CA SER A 49 12.13 -4.73 29.87
C SER A 49 12.54 -5.73 28.80
N VAL A 50 12.88 -5.22 27.61
CA VAL A 50 13.49 -6.03 26.54
C VAL A 50 14.66 -6.83 27.11
N PRO A 51 14.76 -8.15 26.84
CA PRO A 51 15.81 -9.01 27.40
C PRO A 51 17.22 -8.46 27.12
N THR A 52 18.11 -8.57 28.11
CA THR A 52 19.52 -8.16 27.95
C THR A 52 20.24 -8.95 26.86
N GLU A 53 19.79 -10.18 26.63
CA GLU A 53 20.20 -11.11 25.58
C GLU A 53 20.01 -10.50 24.18
N CYS A 54 19.07 -9.57 24.01
CA CYS A 54 18.88 -8.84 22.76
C CYS A 54 20.03 -7.86 22.44
N SER A 55 21.01 -7.65 23.34
CA SER A 55 22.23 -6.85 23.13
C SER A 55 22.02 -5.46 22.49
N GLY A 56 20.87 -4.81 22.75
CA GLY A 56 20.49 -3.54 22.11
C GLY A 56 20.28 -3.61 20.59
N LYS A 57 20.20 -4.82 20.03
CA LYS A 57 19.98 -5.10 18.60
C LYS A 57 18.50 -5.02 18.24
N VAL A 58 17.62 -5.27 19.20
CA VAL A 58 16.18 -5.19 19.05
C VAL A 58 15.70 -3.94 19.76
N VAL A 59 15.09 -3.01 19.02
CA VAL A 59 14.49 -1.79 19.57
C VAL A 59 12.97 -1.93 19.45
N PRO A 60 12.22 -1.82 20.55
CA PRO A 60 10.79 -2.04 20.53
C PRO A 60 10.07 -0.93 19.75
N TYR A 61 9.03 -1.32 19.01
CA TYR A 61 8.07 -0.40 18.42
C TYR A 61 7.06 0.06 19.46
N LYS A 62 6.83 1.36 19.52
CA LYS A 62 5.90 2.03 20.45
C LYS A 62 4.84 2.83 19.70
N ILE A 63 3.75 3.13 20.40
CA ILE A 63 2.75 4.10 19.96
C ILE A 63 3.07 5.45 20.61
N GLY A 64 3.31 6.47 19.80
CA GLY A 64 3.51 7.83 20.28
C GLY A 64 2.20 8.45 20.77
N ILE A 65 2.23 9.17 21.88
CA ILE A 65 1.09 9.99 22.34
C ILE A 65 1.59 11.42 22.58
N ALA A 66 0.90 12.40 21.99
CA ALA A 66 1.18 13.82 22.18
C ALA A 66 -0.12 14.62 22.30
N PRO A 67 -0.14 15.73 23.06
CA PRO A 67 0.89 16.19 24.00
C PRO A 67 0.88 15.40 25.31
N ASP A 68 1.98 15.41 26.06
CA ASP A 68 2.07 14.83 27.40
C ASP A 68 1.44 15.78 28.43
N ASN A 69 0.22 15.47 28.86
CA ASN A 69 -0.51 16.26 29.83
C ASN A 69 -1.42 15.37 30.69
N ALA A 70 -2.13 15.97 31.65
CA ALA A 70 -3.03 15.23 32.53
C ALA A 70 -4.13 14.45 31.77
N PHE A 71 -4.61 14.97 30.64
CA PHE A 71 -5.61 14.30 29.81
C PHE A 71 -5.03 13.04 29.14
N THR A 72 -3.86 13.12 28.51
CA THR A 72 -3.27 11.97 27.80
C THR A 72 -2.67 10.94 28.75
N ARG A 73 -1.99 11.39 29.82
CA ARG A 73 -1.29 10.52 30.76
C ARG A 73 -2.20 9.93 31.82
N ASN A 74 -2.94 10.76 32.54
CA ASN A 74 -3.69 10.34 33.73
C ASN A 74 -5.13 9.91 33.40
N TYR A 75 -5.68 10.35 32.27
CA TYR A 75 -7.04 10.01 31.87
C TYR A 75 -7.09 8.99 30.74
N PHE A 76 -6.54 9.31 29.56
CA PHE A 76 -6.54 8.42 28.40
C PHE A 76 -5.72 7.15 28.63
N ALA A 77 -4.42 7.27 28.93
CA ALA A 77 -3.55 6.11 29.07
C ALA A 77 -3.91 5.23 30.29
N GLU A 78 -4.37 5.81 31.40
CA GLU A 78 -4.89 5.04 32.53
C GLU A 78 -6.16 4.25 32.16
N ALA A 79 -7.11 4.86 31.43
CA ALA A 79 -8.29 4.16 30.96
C ALA A 79 -7.92 3.02 30.00
N MET A 80 -6.96 3.26 29.09
CA MET A 80 -6.49 2.24 28.17
C MET A 80 -5.75 1.11 28.89
N GLU A 81 -4.99 1.39 29.95
CA GLU A 81 -4.32 0.37 30.77
C GLU A 81 -5.33 -0.54 31.47
N MET A 82 -6.44 0.02 31.97
CA MET A 82 -7.51 -0.76 32.57
C MET A 82 -8.22 -1.66 31.55
N TRP A 83 -8.31 -1.22 30.30
CA TRP A 83 -8.94 -1.98 29.22
C TRP A 83 -8.00 -2.98 28.54
N TYR A 84 -6.70 -2.69 28.51
CA TYR A 84 -5.66 -3.49 27.88
C TYR A 84 -4.48 -3.70 28.85
N PRO A 85 -4.72 -4.41 29.97
CA PRO A 85 -3.65 -4.74 30.90
C PRO A 85 -2.72 -5.78 30.28
N ARG A 86 -1.60 -6.04 30.96
CA ARG A 86 -0.74 -7.19 30.63
C ARG A 86 -1.52 -8.48 30.88
N LEU A 87 -1.55 -9.36 29.88
CA LEU A 87 -2.33 -10.60 29.94
C LEU A 87 -1.50 -11.81 29.53
N ASP A 88 -1.32 -12.74 30.47
CA ASP A 88 -0.73 -14.04 30.22
C ASP A 88 -1.79 -14.96 29.58
N LEU A 89 -1.62 -15.28 28.31
CA LEU A 89 -2.50 -16.18 27.55
C LEU A 89 -2.11 -17.65 27.70
N LEU A 90 -0.81 -17.93 27.72
CA LEU A 90 -0.26 -19.26 28.00
C LEU A 90 0.89 -19.11 28.99
N ASN A 91 0.87 -19.93 30.03
CA ASN A 91 1.96 -20.01 30.99
C ASN A 91 2.18 -21.49 31.34
N SER A 92 2.96 -22.16 30.50
CA SER A 92 3.36 -23.55 30.69
C SER A 92 4.89 -23.64 30.79
N THR A 93 5.40 -24.77 31.24
CA THR A 93 6.85 -25.01 31.33
C THR A 93 7.57 -24.95 29.98
N THR A 94 6.84 -25.02 28.86
CA THR A 94 7.41 -25.09 27.50
C THR A 94 6.97 -23.94 26.58
N GLU A 95 5.81 -23.31 26.83
CA GLU A 95 5.27 -22.24 26.01
C GLU A 95 4.74 -21.11 26.89
N THR A 96 5.19 -19.88 26.59
CA THR A 96 4.68 -18.65 27.19
C THR A 96 4.11 -17.78 26.08
N LEU A 97 2.95 -17.19 26.31
CA LEU A 97 2.37 -16.20 25.40
C LEU A 97 1.73 -15.11 26.26
N THR A 98 2.29 -13.92 26.19
CA THR A 98 1.88 -12.76 27.00
C THR A 98 1.63 -11.58 26.08
N ILE A 99 0.46 -10.96 26.23
CA ILE A 99 0.16 -9.69 25.59
C ILE A 99 0.74 -8.59 26.50
N PRO A 100 1.63 -7.71 25.98
CA PRO A 100 2.12 -6.58 26.75
C PRO A 100 0.99 -5.59 27.04
N SER A 101 1.13 -4.81 28.12
CA SER A 101 0.12 -3.81 28.45
C SER A 101 0.17 -2.61 27.50
N PHE A 102 -0.90 -1.82 27.52
CA PHE A 102 -0.94 -0.59 26.72
C PHE A 102 0.17 0.38 27.15
N LYS A 103 0.38 0.60 28.46
CA LYS A 103 1.44 1.48 28.97
C LYS A 103 2.84 1.01 28.61
N GLU A 104 3.07 -0.30 28.60
CA GLU A 104 4.33 -0.88 28.15
C GLU A 104 4.58 -0.62 26.65
N SER A 105 3.53 -0.36 25.87
CA SER A 105 3.60 -0.22 24.41
C SER A 105 3.57 1.23 23.90
N ILE A 106 3.56 2.23 24.79
CA ILE A 106 3.46 3.66 24.40
C ILE A 106 4.71 4.46 24.77
N GLN A 107 4.86 5.61 24.11
CA GLN A 107 5.85 6.64 24.41
C GLN A 107 5.18 8.02 24.38
N PHE A 108 5.36 8.82 25.42
CA PHE A 108 4.81 10.18 25.47
C PHE A 108 5.78 11.19 24.86
N PHE A 109 5.21 12.24 24.28
CA PHE A 109 5.93 13.40 23.73
C PHE A 109 5.27 14.68 24.23
N ASP A 110 6.08 15.66 24.65
CA ASP A 110 5.61 16.92 25.21
C ASP A 110 4.64 17.65 24.27
N THR A 111 4.95 17.68 22.97
CA THR A 111 4.14 18.35 21.94
C THR A 111 4.15 17.58 20.61
N ASN A 112 3.24 17.93 19.71
CA ASN A 112 3.23 17.41 18.34
C ASN A 112 4.51 17.76 17.56
N ASP A 113 5.11 18.93 17.84
CA ASP A 113 6.37 19.35 17.25
C ASP A 113 7.54 18.50 17.79
N ALA A 114 7.58 18.23 19.10
CA ALA A 114 8.58 17.35 19.71
C ALA A 114 8.55 15.93 19.12
N LEU A 115 7.35 15.38 18.88
CA LEU A 115 7.19 14.12 18.14
C LEU A 115 7.76 14.21 16.72
N THR A 116 7.50 15.30 16.02
CA THR A 116 7.98 15.51 14.65
C THR A 116 9.49 15.64 14.57
N ASP A 117 10.08 16.37 15.51
CA ASP A 117 11.52 16.57 15.61
C ASP A 117 12.22 15.26 16.00
N TYR A 118 11.61 14.48 16.90
CA TYR A 118 12.10 13.15 17.28
C TYR A 118 12.16 12.19 16.10
N VAL A 119 11.08 12.06 15.32
CA VAL A 119 11.04 11.15 14.16
C VAL A 119 12.02 11.57 13.05
N LYS A 120 12.40 12.85 13.00
CA LYS A 120 13.42 13.37 12.07
C LYS A 120 14.85 13.29 12.60
N SER A 121 15.03 12.97 13.87
CA SER A 121 16.35 12.96 14.51
C SER A 121 17.20 11.77 14.04
N ASP A 122 18.51 11.95 14.03
CA ASP A 122 19.46 10.87 13.68
C ASP A 122 19.48 9.73 14.71
N THR A 123 18.94 9.97 15.91
CA THR A 123 18.83 9.00 17.00
C THR A 123 17.52 8.23 16.99
N TYR A 124 16.67 8.39 15.97
CA TYR A 124 15.39 7.69 15.90
C TYR A 124 15.57 6.17 15.78
N GLY A 125 15.06 5.41 16.75
CA GLY A 125 15.05 3.95 16.70
C GLY A 125 16.42 3.30 16.87
N ASP A 126 17.39 4.02 17.44
CA ASP A 126 18.78 3.57 17.58
C ASP A 126 19.03 2.73 18.85
N ASN A 127 18.31 3.03 19.92
CA ASN A 127 18.50 2.44 21.25
C ASN A 127 17.17 2.35 22.03
N PHE A 128 17.21 1.88 23.28
CA PHE A 128 16.01 1.74 24.11
C PHE A 128 15.43 3.08 24.58
N ASP A 129 16.26 4.09 24.79
CA ASP A 129 15.84 5.43 25.18
C ASP A 129 15.14 6.16 24.03
N ASN A 130 15.46 5.79 22.78
CA ASN A 130 14.88 6.27 21.54
C ASN A 130 14.20 5.12 20.77
N PRO A 131 13.02 4.64 21.22
CA PRO A 131 12.32 3.56 20.56
C PRO A 131 11.76 3.94 19.18
N LYS A 132 11.50 2.93 18.34
CA LYS A 132 10.84 3.16 17.04
C LYS A 132 9.36 3.49 17.27
N ILE A 133 8.81 4.45 16.53
CA ILE A 133 7.39 4.82 16.61
C ILE A 133 6.64 4.18 15.45
N TYR A 134 5.73 3.26 15.76
CA TYR A 134 4.90 2.60 14.75
C TYR A 134 3.80 3.53 14.23
N ALA A 135 3.14 4.19 15.15
CA ALA A 135 2.05 5.13 14.93
C ALA A 135 2.04 6.13 16.10
N ALA A 136 1.42 7.29 15.89
CA ALA A 136 1.19 8.25 16.96
C ALA A 136 -0.27 8.74 16.99
N ILE A 137 -0.78 8.93 18.20
CA ILE A 137 -2.06 9.57 18.49
C ILE A 137 -1.73 10.98 18.98
N VAL A 138 -2.13 11.98 18.21
CA VAL A 138 -1.93 13.40 18.54
C VAL A 138 -3.28 13.99 18.87
N PHE A 139 -3.46 14.50 20.09
CA PHE A 139 -4.65 15.24 20.48
C PHE A 139 -4.40 16.73 20.24
N ASP A 140 -5.01 17.28 19.20
CA ASP A 140 -4.87 18.68 18.81
C ASP A 140 -5.69 19.60 19.74
N SER A 141 -6.87 19.14 20.18
CA SER A 141 -7.72 19.81 21.16
C SER A 141 -8.39 18.78 22.07
N ALA A 142 -8.23 18.92 23.38
CA ALA A 142 -8.84 18.07 24.40
C ALA A 142 -9.20 18.86 25.67
N PRO A 143 -10.20 18.41 26.46
CA PRO A 143 -10.54 19.01 27.75
C PRO A 143 -9.34 19.06 28.70
N SER A 144 -9.27 20.10 29.52
CA SER A 144 -8.16 20.33 30.46
C SER A 144 -8.67 20.76 31.83
N GLY A 145 -7.88 20.54 32.87
CA GLY A 145 -8.25 20.90 34.24
C GLY A 145 -9.53 20.19 34.71
N ASP A 146 -10.50 20.97 35.19
CA ASP A 146 -11.76 20.46 35.74
C ASP A 146 -12.73 19.94 34.65
N ASP A 147 -12.48 20.27 33.38
CA ASP A 147 -13.30 19.81 32.25
C ASP A 147 -12.96 18.37 31.83
N ILE A 148 -11.88 17.78 32.35
CA ILE A 148 -11.53 16.38 32.06
C ILE A 148 -12.66 15.46 32.54
N GLY A 149 -13.09 14.54 31.67
CA GLY A 149 -14.22 13.65 31.95
C GLY A 149 -15.60 14.27 31.69
N THR A 150 -15.67 15.50 31.19
CA THR A 150 -16.93 16.12 30.74
C THR A 150 -17.10 16.04 29.22
N PHE A 151 -18.33 15.82 28.75
CA PHE A 151 -18.62 15.70 27.32
C PHE A 151 -18.26 17.00 26.59
N GLY A 152 -17.26 16.91 25.72
CA GLY A 152 -16.72 18.02 24.95
C GLY A 152 -16.19 17.57 23.59
N SER A 153 -15.86 18.54 22.74
CA SER A 153 -15.23 18.25 21.44
C SER A 153 -13.76 17.88 21.65
N ILE A 154 -13.35 16.76 21.04
CA ILE A 154 -11.96 16.31 21.01
C ILE A 154 -11.53 16.25 19.54
N GLU A 155 -10.43 16.94 19.24
CA GLU A 155 -9.78 16.90 17.93
C GLU A 155 -8.50 16.07 18.05
N TYR A 156 -8.34 15.10 17.16
CA TYR A 156 -7.19 14.22 17.16
C TYR A 156 -6.76 13.84 15.75
N SER A 157 -5.46 13.56 15.62
CA SER A 157 -4.81 13.14 14.40
C SER A 157 -4.07 11.82 14.64
N LEU A 158 -4.26 10.85 13.74
CA LEU A 158 -3.49 9.60 13.73
C LEU A 158 -2.36 9.72 12.71
N ARG A 159 -1.12 9.57 13.17
CA ARG A 159 0.08 9.69 12.32
C ARG A 159 0.71 8.32 12.17
N LEU A 160 0.73 7.78 10.96
CA LEU A 160 1.35 6.50 10.63
C LEU A 160 2.38 6.68 9.52
N ASN A 161 3.34 5.75 9.45
CA ASN A 161 4.32 5.74 8.38
C ASN A 161 3.63 5.49 7.03
N SER A 162 3.80 6.42 6.08
CA SER A 162 3.28 6.32 4.70
C SER A 162 4.40 6.35 3.65
N THR A 163 5.63 5.99 4.06
CA THR A 163 6.75 5.85 3.12
C THR A 163 6.38 4.82 2.05
N LYS A 164 6.44 5.23 0.79
CA LYS A 164 6.21 4.35 -0.37
C LYS A 164 7.45 3.49 -0.58
N GLY A 165 7.28 2.17 -0.50
CA GLY A 165 8.31 1.19 -0.83
C GLY A 165 8.31 0.86 -2.32
N GLU A 166 8.61 -0.40 -2.67
CA GLU A 166 8.36 -0.92 -4.04
C GLU A 166 6.85 -0.98 -4.35
N ASP A 167 6.01 -1.12 -3.32
CA ASP A 167 4.55 -1.05 -3.42
C ASP A 167 4.06 0.40 -3.48
N LEU A 168 3.25 0.69 -4.51
CA LEU A 168 2.72 2.03 -4.83
C LEU A 168 1.84 2.64 -3.72
N THR A 169 1.28 1.80 -2.84
CA THR A 169 0.29 2.19 -1.82
C THR A 169 0.90 2.62 -0.48
N GLY A 170 2.18 2.30 -0.23
CA GLY A 170 2.82 2.52 1.08
C GLY A 170 2.20 1.68 2.20
N ARG A 171 2.71 1.81 3.43
CA ARG A 171 2.20 1.04 4.60
C ARG A 171 0.81 1.49 5.02
N VAL A 172 0.48 2.77 4.88
CA VAL A 172 -0.86 3.32 5.12
C VAL A 172 -1.15 4.35 4.03
N PRO A 173 -2.34 4.32 3.40
CA PRO A 173 -2.72 5.33 2.41
C PRO A 173 -2.64 6.74 2.99
N THR A 174 -2.12 7.70 2.23
CA THR A 174 -2.14 9.12 2.61
C THR A 174 -3.55 9.68 2.51
N THR A 175 -3.92 10.55 3.44
CA THR A 175 -5.17 11.34 3.40
C THR A 175 -4.93 12.76 2.91
N ASP A 176 -3.82 13.00 2.20
CA ASP A 176 -3.51 14.32 1.68
C ASP A 176 -4.63 14.79 0.76
N GLY A 177 -5.11 16.02 0.97
CA GLY A 177 -6.27 16.59 0.27
C GLY A 177 -6.10 16.76 -1.24
N SER A 178 -4.96 16.34 -1.80
CA SER A 178 -4.86 15.98 -3.20
C SER A 178 -5.66 14.70 -3.38
N LEU A 179 -6.98 14.84 -3.58
CA LEU A 179 -7.79 13.83 -4.26
C LEU A 179 -6.98 13.41 -5.49
N VAL A 180 -6.22 12.31 -5.37
CA VAL A 180 -5.47 11.74 -6.49
C VAL A 180 -6.51 11.63 -7.59
N ASP A 181 -6.27 12.33 -8.70
CA ASP A 181 -7.20 12.47 -9.81
C ASP A 181 -7.90 11.14 -10.01
N VAL A 182 -9.17 11.05 -9.55
CA VAL A 182 -9.96 9.85 -9.75
C VAL A 182 -9.98 9.72 -11.24
N GLU A 183 -9.25 8.74 -11.78
CA GLU A 183 -9.15 8.59 -13.22
C GLU A 183 -10.58 8.47 -13.70
N SER A 184 -11.05 9.46 -14.47
CA SER A 184 -12.45 9.50 -14.92
C SER A 184 -12.85 8.27 -15.74
N PHE A 185 -11.86 7.47 -16.17
CA PHE A 185 -12.00 6.22 -16.89
C PHE A 185 -11.69 4.97 -16.06
N GLN A 186 -11.31 5.10 -14.79
CA GLN A 186 -11.17 3.98 -13.88
C GLN A 186 -12.55 3.38 -13.63
N LYS A 187 -12.72 2.15 -14.10
CA LYS A 187 -13.95 1.37 -13.92
C LYS A 187 -13.80 0.30 -12.84
N ASP A 188 -12.57 -0.13 -12.59
CA ASP A 188 -12.28 -1.16 -11.60
C ASP A 188 -11.98 -0.53 -10.24
N ILE A 189 -12.34 -1.25 -9.18
CA ILE A 189 -12.05 -0.81 -7.82
C ILE A 189 -10.59 -1.16 -7.52
N ILE A 190 -9.79 -0.18 -7.14
CA ILE A 190 -8.45 -0.47 -6.59
C ILE A 190 -8.61 -0.92 -5.16
N THR A 191 -8.52 -2.23 -4.92
CA THR A 191 -8.74 -2.83 -3.59
C THR A 191 -7.58 -2.62 -2.61
N ASP A 192 -6.39 -2.28 -3.12
CA ASP A 192 -5.13 -2.34 -2.37
C ASP A 192 -5.06 -1.35 -1.20
N TYR A 193 -5.66 -0.17 -1.37
CA TYR A 193 -5.67 0.85 -0.31
C TYR A 193 -6.61 0.49 0.85
N TYR A 194 -7.73 -0.17 0.56
CA TYR A 194 -8.75 -0.49 1.57
C TYR A 194 -8.24 -1.53 2.56
N SER A 195 -7.66 -2.62 2.03
CA SER A 195 -7.09 -3.68 2.87
C SER A 195 -5.95 -3.13 3.72
N ALA A 196 -5.04 -2.34 3.12
CA ALA A 196 -3.94 -1.69 3.84
C ALA A 196 -4.46 -0.82 4.98
N TYR A 197 -5.45 0.04 4.74
CA TYR A 197 -6.03 0.90 5.78
C TYR A 197 -6.56 0.13 6.99
N THR A 198 -7.12 -1.06 6.75
CA THR A 198 -7.80 -1.85 7.78
C THR A 198 -6.87 -2.78 8.54
N VAL A 199 -5.84 -3.33 7.88
CA VAL A 199 -4.96 -4.35 8.46
C VAL A 199 -3.63 -3.80 8.97
N THR A 200 -3.33 -2.52 8.75
CA THR A 200 -2.04 -1.92 9.16
C THR A 200 -2.08 -1.26 10.54
N GLY A 201 -3.25 -1.24 11.18
CA GLY A 201 -3.45 -0.72 12.53
C GLY A 201 -4.06 0.68 12.59
N PHE A 202 -4.24 1.39 11.46
CA PHE A 202 -4.93 2.69 11.43
C PHE A 202 -6.34 2.56 12.02
N MET A 203 -7.17 1.67 11.47
CA MET A 203 -8.53 1.44 11.95
C MET A 203 -8.56 0.96 13.41
N THR A 204 -7.56 0.21 13.84
CA THR A 204 -7.42 -0.24 15.23
C THR A 204 -7.24 0.94 16.19
N LEU A 205 -6.36 1.89 15.85
CA LEU A 205 -6.13 3.10 16.66
C LEU A 205 -7.32 4.06 16.59
N GLN A 206 -7.94 4.20 15.41
CA GLN A 206 -9.16 5.01 15.26
C GLN A 206 -10.29 4.46 16.13
N THR A 207 -10.51 3.15 16.09
CA THR A 207 -11.49 2.46 16.95
C THR A 207 -11.15 2.64 18.42
N LEU A 208 -9.88 2.55 18.82
CA LEU A 208 -9.42 2.75 20.20
C LEU A 208 -9.80 4.15 20.72
N VAL A 209 -9.43 5.20 20.00
CA VAL A 209 -9.75 6.58 20.37
C VAL A 209 -11.27 6.80 20.35
N THR A 210 -11.97 6.24 19.35
CA THR A 210 -13.43 6.38 19.25
C THR A 210 -14.12 5.72 20.44
N ARG A 211 -13.70 4.52 20.87
CA ARG A 211 -14.22 3.84 22.07
C ARG A 211 -14.01 4.67 23.33
N PHE A 212 -12.85 5.28 23.46
CA PHE A 212 -12.56 6.16 24.60
C PHE A 212 -13.48 7.39 24.60
N VAL A 213 -13.63 8.06 23.47
CA VAL A 213 -14.45 9.27 23.34
C VAL A 213 -15.95 8.97 23.52
N THR A 214 -16.44 7.85 22.99
CA THR A 214 -17.85 7.44 23.16
C THR A 214 -18.13 7.05 24.60
N CYS A 215 -17.30 6.19 25.18
CA CYS A 215 -17.43 5.70 26.55
C CYS A 215 -17.34 6.82 27.57
N MET A 216 -16.40 7.74 27.37
CA MET A 216 -16.03 8.80 28.28
C MET A 216 -15.91 8.28 29.73
N PRO A 217 -14.79 7.61 30.07
CA PRO A 217 -14.61 6.99 31.38
C PRO A 217 -14.83 7.98 32.54
N GLU A 218 -15.30 7.50 33.68
CA GLU A 218 -15.45 8.35 34.87
C GLU A 218 -14.10 8.93 35.29
N TRP A 219 -14.09 10.24 35.53
CA TRP A 219 -12.92 10.97 35.98
C TRP A 219 -13.08 11.41 37.44
N ASN A 220 -12.11 11.09 38.27
CA ASN A 220 -12.01 11.63 39.62
C ASN A 220 -11.02 12.79 39.65
N SER A 221 -11.52 14.02 39.72
CA SER A 221 -10.70 15.24 39.75
C SER A 221 -9.83 15.36 41.02
N ALA A 222 -10.24 14.75 42.14
CA ALA A 222 -9.49 14.84 43.39
C ALA A 222 -8.20 14.00 43.38
N ASN A 223 -8.23 12.82 42.74
CA ASN A 223 -7.09 11.91 42.64
C ASN A 223 -6.41 11.93 41.27
N GLN A 224 -6.93 12.73 40.32
CA GLN A 224 -6.52 12.75 38.92
C GLN A 224 -6.44 11.33 38.32
N SER A 225 -7.49 10.53 38.51
CA SER A 225 -7.51 9.12 38.10
C SER A 225 -8.80 8.76 37.36
N SER A 226 -8.67 7.85 36.39
CA SER A 226 -9.80 7.24 35.67
C SER A 226 -10.16 5.87 36.27
N THR A 227 -11.45 5.54 36.34
CA THR A 227 -11.90 4.18 36.74
C THR A 227 -11.99 3.21 35.57
N GLY A 228 -11.93 3.72 34.32
CA GLY A 228 -12.15 2.93 33.10
C GLY A 228 -13.61 2.52 32.87
N ILE A 229 -14.53 2.89 33.77
CA ILE A 229 -15.97 2.61 33.64
C ILE A 229 -16.62 3.73 32.82
N CYS A 230 -17.43 3.36 31.83
CA CYS A 230 -18.11 4.32 30.97
C CYS A 230 -19.21 5.08 31.69
N GLN A 231 -19.25 6.40 31.51
CA GLN A 231 -20.35 7.22 32.04
C GLN A 231 -21.67 6.95 31.31
N SER A 232 -21.61 6.61 30.02
CA SER A 232 -22.78 6.22 29.23
C SER A 232 -22.98 4.70 29.26
N SER A 233 -24.12 4.24 29.77
CA SER A 233 -24.43 2.80 29.75
C SER A 233 -24.71 2.24 28.35
N GLN A 234 -25.01 3.11 27.36
CA GLN A 234 -25.30 2.69 25.99
C GLN A 234 -24.05 2.34 25.18
N THR A 235 -22.86 2.71 25.67
CA THR A 235 -21.59 2.50 24.96
C THR A 235 -20.94 1.17 25.31
N THR A 236 -21.43 0.49 26.34
CA THR A 236 -20.98 -0.83 26.76
C THR A 236 -22.07 -1.86 26.49
N ALA A 237 -21.75 -2.88 25.70
CA ALA A 237 -22.68 -3.97 25.44
C ALA A 237 -22.94 -4.79 26.71
N VAL A 238 -24.19 -5.23 26.90
CA VAL A 238 -24.58 -6.10 28.02
C VAL A 238 -23.92 -7.47 27.85
N ALA A 239 -23.25 -7.95 28.90
CA ALA A 239 -22.63 -9.27 28.90
C ALA A 239 -23.66 -10.37 28.65
N SER A 240 -23.41 -11.21 27.65
CA SER A 240 -24.21 -12.39 27.33
C SER A 240 -23.30 -13.44 26.72
N THR A 241 -23.58 -14.72 26.98
CA THR A 241 -22.73 -15.83 26.53
C THR A 241 -22.59 -15.85 25.01
N GLU A 242 -23.66 -15.56 24.27
CA GLU A 242 -23.67 -15.55 22.81
C GLU A 242 -22.82 -14.39 22.24
N LEU A 243 -22.96 -13.19 22.81
CA LEU A 243 -22.15 -12.04 22.43
C LEU A 243 -20.68 -12.27 22.76
N ASP A 244 -20.38 -12.75 23.96
CA ASP A 244 -19.02 -12.95 24.42
C ASP A 244 -18.29 -14.01 23.58
N ASN A 245 -18.97 -15.09 23.21
CA ASN A 245 -18.42 -16.07 22.27
C ASN A 245 -18.15 -15.46 20.90
N THR A 246 -19.04 -14.58 20.40
CA THR A 246 -18.85 -13.88 19.11
C THR A 246 -17.66 -12.91 19.16
N LEU A 247 -17.52 -12.18 20.27
CA LEU A 247 -16.41 -11.25 20.49
C LEU A 247 -15.08 -12.00 20.64
N LEU A 248 -15.06 -13.14 21.32
CA LEU A 248 -13.86 -13.97 21.44
C LEU A 248 -13.48 -14.60 20.09
N ASP A 249 -14.45 -15.09 19.32
CA ASP A 249 -14.21 -15.62 17.97
C ASP A 249 -13.62 -14.56 17.03
N SER A 250 -13.97 -13.28 17.24
CA SER A 250 -13.37 -12.17 16.50
C SER A 250 -11.84 -12.07 16.66
N LEU A 251 -11.31 -12.47 17.82
CA LEU A 251 -9.86 -12.48 18.07
C LEU A 251 -9.16 -13.62 17.32
N SER A 252 -9.84 -14.76 17.14
CA SER A 252 -9.29 -15.90 16.38
C SER A 252 -9.15 -15.57 14.88
N ASN A 253 -10.04 -14.72 14.37
CA ASN A 253 -10.09 -14.30 12.97
C ASN A 253 -9.38 -12.95 12.71
N ASP A 254 -8.70 -12.40 13.72
CA ASP A 254 -7.97 -11.13 13.58
C ASP A 254 -6.66 -11.35 12.82
N GLY A 255 -6.52 -10.69 11.66
CA GLY A 255 -5.33 -10.82 10.80
C GLY A 255 -4.03 -10.35 11.46
N LEU A 256 -4.07 -9.37 12.38
CA LEU A 256 -2.87 -8.94 13.11
C LEU A 256 -2.44 -9.97 14.15
N ILE A 257 -3.40 -10.63 14.81
CA ILE A 257 -3.10 -11.74 15.73
C ILE A 257 -2.51 -12.91 14.94
N GLN A 258 -3.11 -13.29 13.81
CA GLN A 258 -2.61 -14.38 12.98
C GLN A 258 -1.20 -14.09 12.43
N GLU A 259 -0.94 -12.86 11.99
CA GLU A 259 0.40 -12.43 11.56
C GLU A 259 1.39 -12.46 12.73
N ALA A 260 1.00 -11.92 13.90
CA ALA A 260 1.85 -11.92 15.08
C ALA A 260 2.24 -13.33 15.53
N LEU A 261 1.27 -14.25 15.51
CA LEU A 261 1.45 -15.67 15.85
C LEU A 261 2.11 -16.50 14.73
N GLY A 262 2.29 -15.94 13.53
CA GLY A 262 2.86 -16.64 12.38
C GLY A 262 4.26 -17.18 12.66
N GLY A 263 4.39 -18.50 12.85
CA GLY A 263 5.67 -19.14 13.21
C GLY A 263 5.76 -19.64 14.65
N LEU A 264 4.74 -19.38 15.48
CA LEU A 264 4.46 -20.16 16.69
C LEU A 264 3.61 -21.39 16.33
N THR A 265 3.72 -22.46 17.11
CA THR A 265 2.94 -23.70 16.94
C THR A 265 1.49 -23.60 17.44
N THR A 266 1.09 -22.44 17.96
CA THR A 266 -0.15 -22.23 18.70
C THR A 266 -1.18 -21.46 17.88
N ASN A 267 -2.41 -21.99 17.82
CA ASN A 267 -3.55 -21.29 17.24
C ASN A 267 -4.30 -20.52 18.32
N MET A 268 -4.77 -19.32 17.98
CA MET A 268 -5.51 -18.46 18.91
C MET A 268 -6.81 -19.11 19.43
N SER A 269 -7.47 -19.95 18.62
CA SER A 269 -8.66 -20.72 19.02
C SER A 269 -8.37 -21.68 20.20
N ASP A 270 -7.22 -22.36 20.15
CA ASP A 270 -6.82 -23.32 21.17
C ASP A 270 -6.40 -22.60 22.46
N VAL A 271 -5.70 -21.47 22.30
CA VAL A 271 -5.37 -20.56 23.41
C VAL A 271 -6.64 -20.13 24.12
N LEU A 272 -7.62 -19.57 23.39
CA LEU A 272 -8.90 -19.09 23.95
C LEU A 272 -9.67 -20.17 24.72
N ALA A 273 -9.64 -21.41 24.24
CA ALA A 273 -10.30 -22.53 24.90
C ALA A 273 -9.67 -22.82 26.28
N SER A 274 -8.36 -22.62 26.42
CA SER A 274 -7.59 -22.91 27.64
C SER A 274 -7.55 -21.78 28.67
N LEU A 275 -8.03 -20.57 28.33
CA LEU A 275 -7.97 -19.41 29.21
C LEU A 275 -8.89 -19.54 30.44
N THR A 276 -8.43 -18.96 31.56
CA THR A 276 -9.26 -18.79 32.76
C THR A 276 -10.38 -17.77 32.51
N ASP A 277 -11.47 -17.87 33.28
CA ASP A 277 -12.59 -16.93 33.18
C ASP A 277 -12.17 -15.48 33.44
N SER A 278 -11.18 -15.25 34.33
CA SER A 278 -10.66 -13.92 34.63
C SER A 278 -9.90 -13.29 33.44
N THR A 279 -9.10 -14.09 32.73
CA THR A 279 -8.37 -13.65 31.53
C THR A 279 -9.33 -13.38 30.39
N LYS A 280 -10.36 -14.24 30.22
CA LYS A 280 -11.42 -14.03 29.22
C LYS A 280 -12.17 -12.72 29.48
N GLU A 281 -12.55 -12.44 30.73
CA GLU A 281 -13.24 -11.20 31.07
C GLU A 281 -12.38 -9.95 30.81
N SER A 282 -11.07 -10.04 31.04
CA SER A 282 -10.14 -8.96 30.72
C SER A 282 -10.03 -8.69 29.21
N LEU A 283 -10.09 -9.74 28.38
CA LEU A 283 -10.16 -9.61 26.91
C LEU A 283 -11.52 -9.09 26.43
N LEU A 284 -12.61 -9.47 27.11
CA LEU A 284 -13.98 -9.08 26.75
C LEU A 284 -14.31 -7.64 27.11
N THR A 285 -13.78 -7.13 28.22
CA THR A 285 -14.02 -5.76 28.71
C THR A 285 -13.85 -4.69 27.61
N PRO A 286 -12.71 -4.61 26.90
CA PRO A 286 -12.55 -3.66 25.80
C PRO A 286 -13.38 -4.01 24.56
N LEU A 287 -13.69 -5.29 24.32
CA LEU A 287 -14.46 -5.73 23.16
C LEU A 287 -15.93 -5.36 23.30
N ARG A 288 -16.49 -5.30 24.51
CA ARG A 288 -17.88 -4.85 24.73
C ARG A 288 -18.07 -3.34 24.50
N GLN A 289 -17.00 -2.55 24.38
CA GLN A 289 -17.09 -1.10 24.15
C GLN A 289 -17.35 -0.77 22.67
N ALA A 290 -18.30 0.14 22.44
CA ALA A 290 -18.68 0.63 21.12
C ALA A 290 -17.72 1.74 20.63
N PRO A 291 -17.35 1.79 19.33
CA PRO A 291 -17.74 0.86 18.28
C PRO A 291 -17.04 -0.50 18.41
N GLN A 292 -17.75 -1.55 17.98
CA GLN A 292 -17.20 -2.89 17.87
C GLN A 292 -16.03 -2.89 16.89
N SER A 293 -15.02 -3.72 17.14
CA SER A 293 -13.86 -3.79 16.25
C SER A 293 -14.33 -4.25 14.88
N MET A 294 -13.97 -3.49 13.84
CA MET A 294 -14.04 -4.01 12.49
C MET A 294 -13.08 -5.17 12.43
N LEU A 295 -13.66 -6.38 12.43
CA LEU A 295 -12.98 -7.65 12.31
C LEU A 295 -11.87 -7.50 11.25
N GLY A 296 -10.68 -8.02 11.52
CA GLY A 296 -9.66 -8.22 10.49
C GLY A 296 -10.14 -9.10 9.31
N SER A 297 -11.41 -9.51 9.29
CA SER A 297 -12.12 -10.08 8.16
C SER A 297 -12.33 -9.03 7.07
N THR A 298 -11.55 -9.15 6.01
CA THR A 298 -11.92 -8.79 4.62
C THR A 298 -12.83 -7.57 4.50
N VAL A 299 -12.24 -6.39 4.48
CA VAL A 299 -13.02 -5.18 4.22
C VAL A 299 -13.37 -5.18 2.74
N ALA A 300 -14.66 -5.21 2.45
CA ALA A 300 -15.17 -5.16 1.10
C ALA A 300 -15.48 -3.71 0.75
N PRO A 301 -15.07 -3.22 -0.44
CA PRO A 301 -15.56 -1.95 -0.93
C PRO A 301 -17.09 -2.02 -1.09
N PHE A 302 -17.75 -0.87 -1.05
CA PHE A 302 -19.15 -0.80 -1.43
C PHE A 302 -19.34 -1.33 -2.86
N PRO A 303 -20.48 -2.00 -3.14
CA PRO A 303 -20.74 -2.51 -4.47
C PRO A 303 -20.72 -1.37 -5.49
N VAL A 304 -20.11 -1.64 -6.64
CA VAL A 304 -20.07 -0.72 -7.79
C VAL A 304 -20.97 -1.23 -8.91
N ASP A 305 -21.31 -0.33 -9.82
CA ASP A 305 -22.06 -0.68 -11.02
C ASP A 305 -21.29 -1.71 -11.87
N SER A 306 -22.04 -2.61 -12.50
CA SER A 306 -21.46 -3.61 -13.39
C SER A 306 -20.76 -2.94 -14.56
N TYR A 307 -19.53 -3.34 -14.87
CA TYR A 307 -18.79 -2.87 -16.04
C TYR A 307 -18.30 -4.04 -16.90
N THR A 308 -18.08 -3.78 -18.19
CA THR A 308 -17.47 -4.75 -19.10
C THR A 308 -15.95 -4.70 -19.00
N SER A 309 -15.35 -5.73 -18.41
CA SER A 309 -13.88 -5.88 -18.39
C SER A 309 -13.39 -6.49 -19.70
N SER A 310 -12.45 -5.81 -20.36
CA SER A 310 -11.80 -6.28 -21.60
C SER A 310 -10.28 -6.28 -21.43
N PRO A 311 -9.71 -7.31 -20.77
CA PRO A 311 -8.28 -7.34 -20.41
C PRO A 311 -7.34 -7.42 -21.62
N PHE A 312 -7.89 -7.75 -22.81
CA PHE A 312 -7.12 -7.83 -24.06
C PHE A 312 -6.29 -6.58 -24.33
N TYR A 313 -6.86 -5.37 -24.20
CA TYR A 313 -6.14 -4.14 -24.52
C TYR A 313 -5.02 -3.84 -23.53
N ALA A 314 -5.21 -4.12 -22.24
CA ALA A 314 -4.18 -3.97 -21.22
C ALA A 314 -3.01 -4.94 -21.47
N ASN A 315 -3.32 -6.20 -21.77
CA ASN A 315 -2.30 -7.22 -22.02
C ASN A 315 -1.54 -6.99 -23.33
N VAL A 316 -2.23 -6.49 -24.36
CA VAL A 316 -1.63 -6.26 -25.68
C VAL A 316 -0.92 -4.91 -25.74
N ALA A 317 -1.22 -3.93 -24.88
CA ALA A 317 -0.63 -2.59 -24.93
C ALA A 317 0.91 -2.60 -25.00
N SER A 318 1.58 -3.48 -24.24
CA SER A 318 3.04 -3.61 -24.25
C SER A 318 3.62 -4.18 -25.54
N VAL A 319 2.85 -4.98 -26.28
CA VAL A 319 3.27 -5.68 -27.50
C VAL A 319 2.71 -5.04 -28.77
N PHE A 320 1.66 -4.21 -28.64
CA PHE A 320 0.93 -3.61 -29.75
C PHE A 320 1.86 -2.84 -30.69
N SER A 321 2.75 -2.02 -30.14
CA SER A 321 3.73 -1.24 -30.89
C SER A 321 4.67 -2.12 -31.73
N ILE A 322 5.13 -3.25 -31.19
CA ILE A 322 6.06 -4.16 -31.88
C ILE A 322 5.34 -4.85 -33.05
N VAL A 323 4.12 -5.35 -32.83
CA VAL A 323 3.31 -5.97 -33.89
C VAL A 323 3.02 -4.98 -35.00
N PHE A 324 2.75 -3.72 -34.64
CA PHE A 324 2.48 -2.65 -35.58
C PHE A 324 3.68 -2.33 -36.48
N ILE A 325 4.88 -2.18 -35.90
CA ILE A 325 6.13 -1.99 -36.66
C ILE A 325 6.37 -3.19 -37.59
N MET A 326 6.18 -4.41 -37.09
CA MET A 326 6.42 -5.62 -37.86
C MET A 326 5.50 -5.72 -39.10
N ALA A 327 4.25 -5.24 -39.00
CA ALA A 327 3.32 -5.21 -40.13
C ALA A 327 3.77 -4.29 -41.28
N TYR A 328 4.49 -3.19 -40.98
CA TYR A 328 4.96 -2.22 -41.98
C TYR A 328 6.37 -2.51 -42.51
N LEU A 329 7.11 -3.47 -41.93
CA LEU A 329 8.44 -3.87 -42.42
C LEU A 329 8.41 -4.33 -43.89
N PHE A 330 7.39 -5.09 -44.27
CA PHE A 330 7.22 -5.50 -45.66
C PHE A 330 7.00 -4.29 -46.58
N THR A 331 6.13 -3.36 -46.17
CA THR A 331 5.80 -2.16 -46.93
C THR A 331 7.03 -1.29 -47.17
N ILE A 332 7.79 -0.96 -46.11
CA ILE A 332 9.01 -0.15 -46.24
C ILE A 332 10.07 -0.85 -47.10
N SER A 333 10.25 -2.16 -46.93
CA SER A 333 11.18 -2.97 -47.73
C SER A 333 10.86 -2.90 -49.22
N ARG A 334 9.60 -3.09 -49.60
CA ARG A 334 9.18 -3.05 -51.02
C ARG A 334 9.34 -1.68 -51.63
N ILE A 335 8.98 -0.61 -50.91
CA ILE A 335 9.19 0.77 -51.36
C ILE A 335 10.67 1.03 -51.60
N LEU A 336 11.54 0.67 -50.64
CA LEU A 336 12.98 0.84 -50.76
C LEU A 336 13.59 0.06 -51.92
N VAL A 337 13.20 -1.20 -52.11
CA VAL A 337 13.69 -2.00 -53.24
C VAL A 337 13.38 -1.30 -54.56
N VAL A 338 12.15 -0.84 -54.76
CA VAL A 338 11.76 -0.18 -56.02
C VAL A 338 12.52 1.12 -56.23
N LEU A 339 12.55 2.00 -55.21
CA LEU A 339 13.22 3.30 -55.31
C LEU A 339 14.73 3.16 -55.54
N ILE A 340 15.39 2.22 -54.87
CA ILE A 340 16.83 2.02 -55.01
C ILE A 340 17.15 1.23 -56.29
N GLN A 341 16.31 0.28 -56.71
CA GLN A 341 16.50 -0.45 -57.96
C GLN A 341 16.38 0.47 -59.19
N GLU A 342 15.47 1.44 -59.15
CA GLU A 342 15.39 2.50 -60.16
C GLU A 342 16.71 3.28 -60.29
N LYS A 343 17.34 3.59 -59.14
CA LYS A 343 18.66 4.25 -59.07
C LYS A 343 19.78 3.31 -59.53
N GLU A 344 19.75 2.04 -59.12
CA GLU A 344 20.76 1.03 -59.43
C GLU A 344 20.82 0.72 -60.94
N LEU A 345 19.66 0.59 -61.59
CA LEU A 345 19.53 0.35 -63.03
C LEU A 345 19.68 1.63 -63.87
N ARG A 346 19.90 2.79 -63.22
CA ARG A 346 19.98 4.12 -63.86
C ARG A 346 18.72 4.49 -64.67
N LEU A 347 17.57 3.90 -64.34
CA LEU A 347 16.28 4.20 -64.99
C LEU A 347 15.87 5.66 -64.74
N ARG A 348 16.20 6.20 -63.57
CA ARG A 348 15.98 7.62 -63.25
C ARG A 348 16.72 8.55 -64.22
N GLU A 349 17.98 8.26 -64.53
CA GLU A 349 18.78 9.06 -65.45
C GLU A 349 18.32 8.87 -66.90
N PHE A 350 17.90 7.66 -67.28
CA PHE A 350 17.27 7.40 -68.57
C PHE A 350 16.01 8.26 -68.77
N MET A 351 15.14 8.37 -67.77
CA MET A 351 13.94 9.23 -67.83
C MET A 351 14.29 10.73 -67.93
N LYS A 352 15.38 11.18 -67.29
CA LYS A 352 15.87 12.55 -67.44
C LYS A 352 16.34 12.83 -68.87
N ILE A 353 16.99 11.87 -69.54
CA ILE A 353 17.38 11.98 -70.96
C ILE A 353 16.16 12.07 -71.88
N LEU A 354 15.07 11.37 -71.54
CA LEU A 354 13.79 11.45 -72.26
C LEU A 354 13.02 12.77 -72.02
N GLY A 355 13.57 13.70 -71.23
CA GLY A 355 13.01 15.03 -70.98
C GLY A 355 12.12 15.15 -69.75
N VAL A 356 12.08 14.14 -68.87
CA VAL A 356 11.30 14.20 -67.62
C VAL A 356 12.08 14.93 -66.53
N THR A 357 11.46 15.91 -65.88
CA THR A 357 12.11 16.64 -64.77
C THR A 357 12.17 15.79 -63.49
N GLU A 358 13.23 15.95 -62.70
CA GLU A 358 13.44 15.19 -61.47
C GLU A 358 12.33 15.37 -60.43
N LYS A 359 11.78 16.59 -60.31
CA LYS A 359 10.65 16.89 -59.43
C LYS A 359 9.43 16.07 -59.80
N THR A 360 9.15 15.94 -61.10
CA THR A 360 8.03 15.13 -61.60
C THR A 360 8.22 13.66 -61.25
N ILE A 361 9.42 13.11 -61.36
CA ILE A 361 9.70 11.70 -61.03
C ILE A 361 9.41 11.43 -59.54
N ILE A 362 9.93 12.28 -58.65
CA ILE A 362 9.73 12.13 -57.20
C ILE A 362 8.25 12.27 -56.83
N LEU A 363 7.57 13.29 -57.39
CA LEU A 363 6.16 13.54 -57.11
C LEU A 363 5.28 12.38 -57.58
N THR A 364 5.55 11.81 -58.76
CA THR A 364 4.81 10.66 -59.29
C THR A 364 4.97 9.44 -58.38
N TRP A 365 6.19 9.12 -57.93
CA TRP A 365 6.41 8.02 -56.99
C TRP A 365 5.72 8.27 -55.64
N TYR A 366 5.81 9.49 -55.11
CA TYR A 366 5.16 9.86 -53.87
C TYR A 366 3.64 9.72 -53.96
N MET A 367 3.02 10.24 -55.03
CA MET A 367 1.57 10.10 -55.25
C MET A 367 1.14 8.65 -55.47
N THR A 368 1.94 7.87 -56.20
CA THR A 368 1.62 6.44 -56.46
C THR A 368 1.59 5.66 -55.16
N TYR A 369 2.62 5.79 -54.32
CA TYR A 369 2.66 5.10 -53.04
C TYR A 369 1.67 5.68 -52.01
N ALA A 370 1.43 6.99 -52.01
CA ALA A 370 0.39 7.59 -51.19
C ALA A 370 -1.00 7.04 -51.53
N ALA A 371 -1.31 6.82 -52.81
CA ALA A 371 -2.56 6.19 -53.24
C ALA A 371 -2.66 4.72 -52.80
N ILE A 372 -1.56 3.95 -52.91
CA ILE A 372 -1.52 2.56 -52.41
C ILE A 372 -1.74 2.51 -50.89
N LEU A 373 -1.07 3.39 -50.15
CA LEU A 373 -1.20 3.50 -48.70
C LEU A 373 -2.57 4.00 -48.27
N PHE A 374 -3.21 4.87 -49.07
CA PHE A 374 -4.59 5.30 -48.85
C PHE A 374 -5.55 4.11 -48.91
N VAL A 375 -5.46 3.29 -49.96
CA VAL A 375 -6.30 2.09 -50.10
C VAL A 375 -6.00 1.11 -48.96
N GLY A 376 -4.72 0.91 -48.60
CA GLY A 376 -4.31 0.10 -47.47
C GLY A 376 -4.92 0.57 -46.14
N ALA A 377 -4.87 1.88 -45.87
CA ALA A 377 -5.42 2.49 -44.66
C ALA A 377 -6.94 2.35 -44.58
N VAL A 378 -7.66 2.46 -45.70
CA VAL A 378 -9.11 2.19 -45.74
C VAL A 378 -9.40 0.73 -45.35
N VAL A 379 -8.67 -0.23 -45.92
CA VAL A 379 -8.85 -1.65 -45.59
C VAL A 379 -8.52 -1.92 -44.12
N GLN A 380 -7.43 -1.35 -43.60
CA GLN A 380 -7.04 -1.46 -42.20
C GLN A 380 -8.08 -0.85 -41.24
N ALA A 381 -8.66 0.31 -41.60
CA ALA A 381 -9.71 0.94 -40.81
C ALA A 381 -10.99 0.09 -40.77
N LEU A 382 -11.41 -0.48 -41.91
CA LEU A 382 -12.56 -1.39 -41.98
C LEU A 382 -12.31 -2.68 -41.19
N ALA A 383 -11.13 -3.28 -41.32
CA ALA A 383 -10.75 -4.46 -40.55
C ALA A 383 -10.67 -4.17 -39.04
N GLY A 384 -10.17 -2.99 -38.67
CA GLY A 384 -10.11 -2.53 -37.28
C GLY A 384 -11.49 -2.40 -36.66
N LEU A 385 -12.48 -1.87 -37.39
CA LEU A 385 -13.87 -1.75 -36.91
C LEU A 385 -14.50 -3.11 -36.62
N ALA A 386 -14.21 -4.13 -37.43
CA ALA A 386 -14.85 -5.44 -37.33
C ALA A 386 -14.39 -6.28 -36.13
N GLY A 387 -13.20 -6.03 -35.57
CA GLY A 387 -12.63 -6.94 -34.56
C GLY A 387 -11.76 -6.32 -33.47
N LEU A 388 -11.21 -5.12 -33.65
CA LEU A 388 -10.19 -4.58 -32.74
C LEU A 388 -10.54 -3.22 -32.12
N PHE A 389 -11.33 -2.40 -32.79
CA PHE A 389 -11.71 -1.07 -32.32
C PHE A 389 -13.21 -0.81 -32.55
N PRO A 390 -14.11 -1.62 -31.96
CA PRO A 390 -15.54 -1.53 -32.23
C PRO A 390 -16.15 -0.19 -31.80
N ASN A 391 -15.55 0.46 -30.80
CA ASN A 391 -16.04 1.72 -30.24
C ASN A 391 -15.31 2.97 -30.77
N SER A 392 -14.35 2.81 -31.69
CA SER A 392 -13.59 3.93 -32.26
C SER A 392 -14.25 4.45 -33.54
N SER A 393 -14.16 5.76 -33.78
CA SER A 393 -14.65 6.31 -35.04
C SER A 393 -13.77 5.87 -36.21
N LEU A 394 -14.41 5.39 -37.29
CA LEU A 394 -13.74 4.91 -38.50
C LEU A 394 -12.77 5.96 -39.08
N ILE A 395 -13.15 7.23 -39.04
CA ILE A 395 -12.37 8.34 -39.59
C ILE A 395 -11.05 8.52 -38.83
N VAL A 396 -11.08 8.45 -37.50
CA VAL A 396 -9.87 8.59 -36.67
C VAL A 396 -8.93 7.41 -36.90
N THR A 397 -9.48 6.19 -36.95
CA THR A 397 -8.69 4.98 -37.24
C THR A 397 -8.07 5.05 -38.63
N PHE A 398 -8.82 5.49 -39.65
CA PHE A 398 -8.30 5.71 -41.00
C PHE A 398 -7.17 6.75 -41.02
N LEU A 399 -7.37 7.91 -40.39
CA LEU A 399 -6.36 8.97 -40.34
C LEU A 399 -5.08 8.49 -39.66
N PHE A 400 -5.20 7.71 -38.59
CA PHE A 400 -4.05 7.12 -37.91
C PHE A 400 -3.21 6.24 -38.83
N PHE A 401 -3.83 5.26 -39.50
CA PHE A 401 -3.12 4.36 -40.43
C PHE A 401 -2.56 5.09 -41.66
N PHE A 402 -3.29 6.07 -42.19
CA PHE A 402 -2.86 6.82 -43.37
C PHE A 402 -1.68 7.73 -43.08
N LEU A 403 -1.75 8.51 -41.99
CA LEU A 403 -0.65 9.41 -41.59
C LEU A 403 0.61 8.61 -41.20
N PHE A 404 0.44 7.47 -40.53
CA PHE A 404 1.56 6.56 -40.27
C PHE A 404 2.15 5.98 -41.57
N GLY A 405 1.31 5.58 -42.53
CA GLY A 405 1.79 5.17 -43.85
C GLY A 405 2.60 6.26 -44.55
N LEU A 406 2.15 7.52 -44.48
CA LEU A 406 2.88 8.65 -45.07
C LEU A 406 4.21 8.93 -44.36
N SER A 407 4.32 8.74 -43.05
CA SER A 407 5.59 8.86 -42.33
C SER A 407 6.58 7.76 -42.73
N VAL A 408 6.10 6.51 -42.88
CA VAL A 408 6.90 5.39 -43.40
C VAL A 408 7.38 5.68 -44.83
N LEU A 409 6.52 6.25 -45.67
CA LEU A 409 6.90 6.65 -47.03
C LEU A 409 7.99 7.73 -47.02
N ALA A 410 7.86 8.75 -46.17
CA ALA A 410 8.87 9.80 -46.03
C ALA A 410 10.22 9.22 -45.57
N LEU A 411 10.21 8.30 -44.60
CA LEU A 411 11.41 7.59 -44.14
C LEU A 411 12.05 6.76 -45.27
N ALA A 412 11.24 6.04 -46.05
CA ALA A 412 11.73 5.26 -47.19
C ALA A 412 12.41 6.14 -48.24
N PHE A 413 11.84 7.31 -48.54
CA PHE A 413 12.47 8.27 -49.45
C PHE A 413 13.81 8.78 -48.90
N LEU A 414 13.88 9.13 -47.61
CA LEU A 414 15.13 9.54 -46.98
C LEU A 414 16.21 8.46 -47.12
N ILE A 415 15.91 7.23 -46.73
CA ILE A 415 16.86 6.10 -46.78
C ILE A 415 17.25 5.77 -48.23
N SER A 416 16.32 5.87 -49.19
CA SER A 416 16.62 5.61 -50.61
C SER A 416 17.72 6.51 -51.18
N THR A 417 17.90 7.71 -50.63
CA THR A 417 18.97 8.63 -51.07
C THR A 417 20.36 8.12 -50.69
N LEU A 418 20.49 7.43 -49.55
CA LEU A 418 21.77 7.00 -48.96
C LEU A 418 22.37 5.77 -49.65
N PHE A 419 21.53 4.92 -50.25
CA PHE A 419 21.97 3.64 -50.82
C PHE A 419 21.92 3.63 -52.35
N SER A 420 22.80 2.82 -52.95
CA SER A 420 22.89 2.62 -54.41
C SER A 420 22.66 1.16 -54.84
N LYS A 421 22.51 0.25 -53.87
CA LYS A 421 22.26 -1.18 -54.08
C LYS A 421 20.97 -1.58 -53.38
N ALA A 422 20.00 -2.10 -54.15
CA ALA A 422 18.64 -2.31 -53.65
C ALA A 422 18.58 -3.29 -52.47
N ARG A 423 19.32 -4.40 -52.56
CA ARG A 423 19.33 -5.44 -51.50
C ARG A 423 19.85 -4.90 -50.16
N VAL A 424 20.95 -4.14 -50.18
CA VAL A 424 21.57 -3.59 -48.96
C VAL A 424 20.70 -2.50 -48.36
N GLY A 425 20.25 -1.55 -49.18
CA GLY A 425 19.44 -0.44 -48.66
C GLY A 425 18.07 -0.87 -48.14
N ALA A 426 17.44 -1.89 -48.74
CA ALA A 426 16.21 -2.47 -48.20
C ALA A 426 16.44 -3.16 -46.85
N PHE A 427 17.54 -3.92 -46.70
CA PHE A 427 17.87 -4.57 -45.43
C PHE A 427 18.17 -3.55 -44.32
N VAL A 428 19.04 -2.58 -44.60
CA VAL A 428 19.38 -1.53 -43.63
C VAL A 428 18.15 -0.68 -43.29
N GLY A 429 17.29 -0.38 -44.27
CA GLY A 429 16.08 0.38 -44.01
C GLY A 429 15.03 -0.36 -43.18
N MET A 430 14.93 -1.68 -43.31
CA MET A 430 14.10 -2.48 -42.38
C MET A 430 14.66 -2.42 -40.95
N VAL A 431 15.98 -2.54 -40.78
CA VAL A 431 16.62 -2.44 -39.45
C VAL A 431 16.43 -1.03 -38.86
N ALA A 432 16.60 0.02 -39.66
CA ALA A 432 16.44 1.40 -39.23
C ALA A 432 14.99 1.81 -38.92
N PHE A 433 14.01 1.07 -39.42
CA PHE A 433 12.60 1.27 -39.06
C PHE A 433 12.20 0.49 -37.80
N PHE A 434 12.90 -0.61 -37.52
CA PHE A 434 12.66 -1.43 -36.33
C PHE A 434 13.34 -0.86 -35.09
N ALA A 435 14.54 -0.29 -35.26
CA ALA A 435 15.26 0.48 -34.24
C ALA A 435 14.58 1.83 -33.99
#